data_AF-Q2SRT7-F1
#
_entry.id   AF-Q2SRT7-F1
#
_cell.length_a   1.000
_cell.length_b   1.000
_cell.length_c   1.000
_cell.angle_alpha   90.00
_cell.angle_beta   90.00
_cell.angle_gamma   90.00
#
_symmetry.space_group_name_H-M   'P 1'
#
loop_
_entity.id
_entity.type
_entity.pdbx_description
1 polymer ?
#
loop_
_entity_poly.entity_id
_entity_poly.type
_entity_poly.pdbx_seq_one_letter_code
_entity_poly.pdbx_strand_id
1 'polypeptide(L)'
;MINKQVIKQAVYNKSCTECLEIGYFKNEQDEIQIEQFLPTTKKVPSMLPKEIISLRGVFDENLNAEIDGIQHWDTSNVRNMRGMFCFAKSFNQDISSWNTSNVTDMHYMFFGAINFNQDISMWNTSKVANKYNQDIGYVNPNWKPEHKPIFKKQKISWKKIMIVFLINFVFWFVYLYFAAYAAFSIVKAAFLS
;
A
#
# COMPACT_ATOMS: atom_id res chain seq x y z
N MET A 1 23.06 7.12 -4.78
CA MET A 1 22.23 7.45 -5.96
C MET A 1 21.35 6.26 -6.24
N ILE A 2 20.05 6.38 -6.00
CA ILE A 2 19.09 5.30 -6.28
C ILE A 2 18.95 5.24 -7.80
N ASN A 3 19.28 4.09 -8.38
CA ASN A 3 19.30 3.90 -9.83
C ASN A 3 17.86 3.73 -10.35
N LYS A 4 17.17 4.86 -10.60
CA LYS A 4 15.88 4.85 -11.29
C LYS A 4 16.12 4.64 -12.77
N GLN A 5 15.58 3.57 -13.34
CA GLN A 5 15.62 3.33 -14.78
C GLN A 5 14.46 4.10 -15.42
N VAL A 6 14.74 5.30 -15.91
CA VAL A 6 13.76 6.12 -16.64
C VAL A 6 13.36 5.39 -17.92
N ILE A 7 12.05 5.22 -18.13
CA ILE A 7 11.49 4.60 -19.35
C ILE A 7 10.98 5.68 -20.29
N LYS A 8 10.27 6.67 -19.74
CA LYS A 8 9.75 7.82 -20.48
C LYS A 8 9.82 9.06 -19.61
N GLN A 9 10.27 10.18 -20.18
CA GLN A 9 10.29 11.48 -19.52
C GLN A 9 8.94 12.19 -19.63
N ALA A 10 8.53 12.90 -18.58
CA ALA A 10 7.33 13.72 -18.62
C ALA A 10 7.53 14.97 -19.51
N VAL A 11 6.49 15.35 -20.25
CA VAL A 11 6.45 16.60 -21.03
C VAL A 11 5.34 17.49 -20.47
N TYR A 12 5.65 18.76 -20.27
CA TYR A 12 4.72 19.76 -19.75
C TYR A 12 4.55 20.94 -20.70
N ASN A 13 3.43 21.64 -20.58
CA ASN A 13 3.28 22.96 -21.20
C ASN A 13 4.23 24.00 -20.56
N LYS A 14 4.41 25.14 -21.23
CA LYS A 14 5.34 26.20 -20.80
C LYS A 14 5.06 26.75 -19.39
N SER A 15 3.81 26.71 -18.95
CA SER A 15 3.40 27.19 -17.63
C SER A 15 3.51 26.14 -16.53
N CYS A 16 3.93 24.91 -16.83
CA CYS A 16 4.04 23.81 -15.88
C CYS A 16 2.71 23.49 -15.15
N THR A 17 1.58 23.69 -15.83
CA THR A 17 0.25 23.42 -15.28
C THR A 17 -0.43 22.24 -15.96
N GLU A 18 0.04 21.82 -17.13
CA GLU A 18 -0.53 20.69 -17.86
C GLU A 18 0.59 19.73 -18.25
N CYS A 19 0.44 18.46 -17.84
CA CYS A 19 1.25 17.38 -18.35
C CYS A 19 0.68 16.97 -19.71
N LEU A 20 1.51 17.05 -20.74
CA LEU A 20 1.18 16.66 -22.11
C LEU A 20 1.51 15.19 -22.35
N GLU A 21 2.58 14.68 -21.72
CA GLU A 21 2.97 13.28 -21.77
C GLU A 21 3.40 12.78 -20.40
N ILE A 22 2.81 11.68 -19.95
CA ILE A 22 3.13 11.06 -18.67
C ILE A 22 4.54 10.45 -18.72
N GLY A 23 5.41 10.88 -17.82
CA GLY A 23 6.71 10.26 -17.56
C GLY A 23 6.59 9.14 -16.53
N TYR A 24 7.40 8.10 -16.70
CA TYR A 24 7.42 6.95 -15.81
C TYR A 24 8.76 6.20 -15.88
N PHE A 25 9.06 5.49 -14.78
CA PHE A 25 10.33 4.83 -14.55
C PHE A 25 10.12 3.52 -13.81
N LYS A 26 11.11 2.63 -13.85
CA LYS A 26 11.15 1.45 -13.00
C LYS A 26 11.77 1.80 -11.64
N ASN A 27 11.01 1.63 -10.56
CA ASN A 27 11.46 1.95 -9.20
C ASN A 27 12.26 0.79 -8.56
N GLU A 28 12.73 0.97 -7.34
CA GLU A 28 13.53 -0.02 -6.59
C GLU A 28 12.76 -1.30 -6.23
N GLN A 29 11.43 -1.28 -6.31
CA GLN A 29 10.56 -2.43 -6.09
C GLN A 29 10.20 -3.14 -7.41
N ASP A 30 10.94 -2.84 -8.48
CA ASP A 30 10.68 -3.29 -9.85
C ASP A 30 9.30 -2.88 -10.41
N GLU A 31 8.65 -1.87 -9.81
CA GLU A 31 7.37 -1.36 -10.28
C GLU A 31 7.56 -0.31 -11.37
N ILE A 32 6.72 -0.35 -12.40
CA ILE A 32 6.58 0.76 -13.36
C ILE A 32 5.71 1.84 -12.70
N GLN A 33 6.34 2.94 -12.32
CA GLN A 33 5.78 4.03 -11.53
C GLN A 33 5.78 5.33 -12.34
N ILE A 34 4.68 6.09 -12.25
CA ILE A 34 4.62 7.45 -12.79
C ILE A 34 5.54 8.40 -12.00
N GLU A 35 6.22 9.30 -12.71
CA GLU A 35 6.93 10.42 -12.11
C GLU A 35 5.96 11.34 -11.36
N GLN A 36 6.35 11.82 -10.17
CA GLN A 36 5.54 12.80 -9.44
C GLN A 36 5.26 14.00 -10.33
N PHE A 37 3.98 14.36 -10.46
CA PHE A 37 3.60 15.57 -11.18
C PHE A 37 4.00 16.80 -10.39
N LEU A 38 4.31 17.88 -11.10
CA LEU A 38 4.58 19.17 -10.46
C LEU A 38 3.37 19.60 -9.61
N PRO A 39 3.58 20.23 -8.44
CA PRO A 39 2.47 20.64 -7.55
C PRO A 39 1.42 21.54 -8.22
N THR A 40 1.80 22.25 -9.28
CA THR A 40 0.96 23.14 -10.09
C THR A 40 0.16 22.43 -11.18
N THR A 41 0.36 21.12 -11.38
CA THR A 41 -0.27 20.35 -12.46
C THR A 41 -1.77 20.21 -12.18
N LYS A 42 -2.60 20.83 -13.03
CA LYS A 42 -4.07 20.83 -12.98
C LYS A 42 -4.70 19.95 -14.07
N LYS A 43 -3.88 19.44 -15.01
CA LYS A 43 -4.33 18.59 -16.11
C LYS A 43 -3.27 17.57 -16.48
N VAL A 44 -3.70 16.35 -16.71
CA VAL A 44 -2.87 15.23 -17.17
C VAL A 44 -3.57 14.51 -18.34
N PRO A 45 -2.86 13.68 -19.11
CA PRO A 45 -3.50 12.86 -20.13
C PRO A 45 -4.56 11.93 -19.54
N SER A 46 -5.74 11.86 -20.17
CA SER A 46 -6.88 11.07 -19.68
C SER A 46 -6.69 9.55 -19.79
N MET A 47 -5.67 9.10 -20.51
CA MET A 47 -5.34 7.68 -20.65
C MET A 47 -4.10 7.34 -19.81
N LEU A 48 -4.30 6.49 -18.81
CA LEU A 48 -3.21 5.91 -18.04
C LEU A 48 -2.52 4.80 -18.87
N PRO A 49 -1.18 4.82 -19.05
CA PRO A 49 -0.50 3.71 -19.72
C PRO A 49 -0.74 2.39 -18.98
N LYS A 50 -1.17 1.36 -19.70
CA LYS A 50 -1.57 0.06 -19.12
C LYS A 50 -0.48 -0.65 -18.31
N GLU A 51 0.78 -0.31 -18.56
CA GLU A 51 1.95 -0.86 -17.88
C GLU A 51 2.21 -0.24 -16.51
N ILE A 52 1.56 0.90 -16.19
CA ILE A 52 1.68 1.51 -14.86
C ILE A 52 1.06 0.60 -13.82
N ILE A 53 1.85 0.27 -12.80
CA ILE A 53 1.39 -0.51 -11.65
C ILE A 53 1.50 0.27 -10.34
N SER A 54 2.13 1.44 -10.36
CA SER A 54 2.38 2.26 -9.17
C SER A 54 2.05 3.73 -9.43
N LEU A 55 1.12 4.25 -8.63
CA LEU A 55 0.75 5.66 -8.54
C LEU A 55 1.32 6.30 -7.26
N ARG A 56 2.40 5.73 -6.73
CA ARG A 56 3.04 6.21 -5.50
C ARG A 56 3.48 7.67 -5.63
N GLY A 57 2.96 8.52 -4.76
CA GLY A 57 3.34 9.94 -4.65
C GLY A 57 3.04 10.79 -5.88
N VAL A 58 2.18 10.34 -6.78
CA VAL A 58 2.01 10.97 -8.11
C VAL A 58 1.50 12.41 -8.03
N PHE A 59 0.68 12.75 -7.02
CA PHE A 59 0.17 14.10 -6.76
C PHE A 59 0.48 14.56 -5.32
N ASP A 60 1.60 14.11 -4.76
CA ASP A 60 2.08 14.59 -3.47
C ASP A 60 2.29 16.11 -3.53
N GLU A 61 1.76 16.81 -2.52
CA GLU A 61 1.70 18.27 -2.37
C GLU A 61 0.98 19.03 -3.51
N ASN A 62 0.14 18.37 -4.33
CA ASN A 62 -0.60 19.06 -5.39
C ASN A 62 -1.52 20.16 -4.83
N LEU A 63 -1.50 21.32 -5.48
CA LEU A 63 -2.15 22.54 -4.99
C LEU A 63 -3.59 22.71 -5.49
N ASN A 64 -4.03 21.90 -6.45
CA ASN A 64 -5.31 22.05 -7.12
C ASN A 64 -6.42 21.26 -6.44
N ALA A 65 -7.63 21.79 -6.47
CA ALA A 65 -8.82 21.09 -5.98
C ALA A 65 -9.25 19.95 -6.90
N GLU A 66 -9.04 20.14 -8.20
CA GLU A 66 -9.33 19.20 -9.29
C GLU A 66 -8.15 19.14 -10.25
N ILE A 67 -7.95 17.95 -10.82
CA ILE A 67 -6.93 17.62 -11.80
C ILE A 67 -7.64 16.96 -12.99
N ASP A 68 -7.79 17.70 -14.09
CA ASP A 68 -8.43 17.19 -15.29
C ASP A 68 -7.66 15.99 -15.88
N GLY A 69 -8.38 14.94 -16.24
CA GLY A 69 -7.88 13.72 -16.86
C GLY A 69 -7.87 12.51 -15.94
N ILE A 70 -7.68 12.69 -14.62
CA ILE A 70 -7.55 11.56 -13.69
C ILE A 70 -8.87 10.80 -13.48
N GLN A 71 -10.01 11.45 -13.72
CA GLN A 71 -11.34 10.83 -13.65
C GLN A 71 -11.55 9.73 -14.70
N HIS A 72 -10.70 9.70 -15.74
CA HIS A 72 -10.77 8.74 -16.85
C HIS A 72 -9.74 7.62 -16.75
N TRP A 73 -8.85 7.64 -15.76
CA TRP A 73 -7.81 6.62 -15.62
C TRP A 73 -8.40 5.26 -15.27
N ASP A 74 -8.05 4.25 -16.08
CA ASP A 74 -8.27 2.85 -15.72
C ASP A 74 -7.21 2.41 -14.71
N THR A 75 -7.59 2.39 -13.44
CA THR A 75 -6.71 2.00 -12.32
C THR A 75 -6.70 0.49 -12.04
N SER A 76 -7.34 -0.33 -12.88
CA SER A 76 -7.49 -1.77 -12.63
C SER A 76 -6.17 -2.55 -12.54
N ASN A 77 -5.07 -2.06 -13.12
CA ASN A 77 -3.75 -2.70 -13.01
C ASN A 77 -2.88 -2.14 -11.86
N VAL A 78 -3.33 -1.07 -11.19
CA VAL A 78 -2.55 -0.40 -10.14
C VAL A 78 -2.53 -1.25 -8.87
N ARG A 79 -1.33 -1.40 -8.29
CA ARG A 79 -1.09 -2.14 -7.04
C ARG A 79 -0.67 -1.23 -5.89
N ASN A 80 -0.08 -0.08 -6.19
CA ASN A 80 0.50 0.83 -5.20
C ASN A 80 -0.05 2.24 -5.40
N MET A 81 -0.75 2.77 -4.39
CA MET A 81 -1.28 4.14 -4.35
C MET A 81 -0.76 4.91 -3.14
N ARG A 82 0.37 4.47 -2.56
CA ARG A 82 0.97 5.06 -1.37
C ARG A 82 1.24 6.55 -1.57
N GLY A 83 0.72 7.38 -0.67
CA GLY A 83 0.97 8.83 -0.67
C GLY A 83 0.52 9.58 -1.92
N MET A 84 -0.37 9.01 -2.75
CA MET A 84 -0.71 9.58 -4.05
C MET A 84 -1.18 11.04 -3.96
N PHE A 85 -1.92 11.42 -2.92
CA PHE A 85 -2.39 12.78 -2.64
C PHE A 85 -1.94 13.26 -1.26
N CYS A 86 -0.76 12.82 -0.80
CA CYS A 86 -0.18 13.28 0.45
C CYS A 86 -0.01 14.81 0.39
N PHE A 87 -0.38 15.50 1.46
CA PHE A 87 -0.40 16.96 1.59
C PHE A 87 -1.09 17.76 0.46
N ALA A 88 -1.92 17.12 -0.38
CA ALA A 88 -2.71 17.81 -1.39
C ALA A 88 -3.91 18.52 -0.76
N LYS A 89 -3.63 19.58 0.02
CA LYS A 89 -4.59 20.22 0.93
C LYS A 89 -5.89 20.65 0.27
N SER A 90 -5.82 21.12 -0.99
CA SER A 90 -6.96 21.61 -1.75
C SER A 90 -7.79 20.50 -2.39
N PHE A 91 -7.20 19.31 -2.62
CA PHE A 91 -7.77 18.26 -3.45
C PHE A 91 -9.10 17.75 -2.89
N ASN A 92 -10.14 17.75 -3.72
CA ASN A 92 -11.46 17.24 -3.36
C ASN A 92 -12.25 16.75 -4.59
N GLN A 93 -11.56 16.30 -5.64
CA GLN A 93 -12.20 15.76 -6.84
C GLN A 93 -12.76 14.36 -6.60
N ASP A 94 -13.93 14.06 -7.18
CA ASP A 94 -14.52 12.73 -7.14
C ASP A 94 -13.65 11.71 -7.90
N ILE A 95 -13.26 10.66 -7.18
CA ILE A 95 -12.46 9.51 -7.65
C ILE A 95 -13.10 8.18 -7.23
N SER A 96 -14.40 8.20 -6.90
CA SER A 96 -15.19 7.04 -6.48
C SER A 96 -15.22 5.92 -7.54
N SER A 97 -15.04 6.29 -8.82
CA SER A 97 -15.06 5.37 -9.97
C SER A 97 -13.80 4.50 -10.12
N TRP A 98 -12.72 4.79 -9.40
CA TRP A 98 -11.47 4.05 -9.52
C TRP A 98 -11.58 2.61 -9.05
N ASN A 99 -10.94 1.70 -9.79
CA ASN A 99 -10.87 0.28 -9.45
C ASN A 99 -9.68 0.01 -8.52
N THR A 100 -9.95 -0.13 -7.21
CA THR A 100 -8.91 -0.40 -6.22
C THR A 100 -8.71 -1.90 -5.90
N SER A 101 -9.38 -2.81 -6.62
CA SER A 101 -9.43 -4.24 -6.27
C SER A 101 -8.07 -4.96 -6.33
N ASN A 102 -7.08 -4.38 -7.00
CA ASN A 102 -5.71 -4.88 -7.09
C ASN A 102 -4.71 -4.13 -6.20
N VAL A 103 -5.14 -3.07 -5.53
CA VAL A 103 -4.27 -2.24 -4.69
C VAL A 103 -3.93 -2.96 -3.39
N THR A 104 -2.64 -3.03 -3.08
CA THR A 104 -2.08 -3.66 -1.88
C THR A 104 -1.49 -2.65 -0.89
N ASP A 105 -1.16 -1.45 -1.35
CA ASP A 105 -0.61 -0.38 -0.51
C ASP A 105 -1.32 0.97 -0.77
N MET A 106 -1.91 1.54 0.28
CA MET A 106 -2.56 2.87 0.27
C MET A 106 -2.01 3.79 1.37
N HIS A 107 -0.89 3.45 2.03
CA HIS A 107 -0.39 4.22 3.17
C HIS A 107 -0.26 5.72 2.83
N TYR A 108 -0.73 6.58 3.73
CA TYR A 108 -0.66 8.04 3.60
C TYR A 108 -1.33 8.63 2.35
N MET A 109 -2.18 7.88 1.62
CA MET A 109 -2.74 8.33 0.35
C MET A 109 -3.38 9.73 0.41
N PHE A 110 -4.08 10.08 1.49
CA PHE A 110 -4.69 11.39 1.74
C PHE A 110 -4.18 12.05 3.03
N PHE A 111 -2.98 11.68 3.48
CA PHE A 111 -2.41 12.27 4.70
C PHE A 111 -2.24 13.78 4.50
N GLY A 112 -2.90 14.60 5.33
CA GLY A 112 -2.86 16.05 5.20
C GLY A 112 -3.67 16.65 4.03
N ALA A 113 -4.43 15.84 3.28
CA ALA A 113 -5.39 16.34 2.27
C ALA A 113 -6.68 16.82 2.94
N ILE A 114 -6.60 17.92 3.71
CA ILE A 114 -7.63 18.36 4.66
C ILE A 114 -9.00 18.72 4.06
N ASN A 115 -9.08 19.00 2.76
CA ASN A 115 -10.35 19.30 2.10
C ASN A 115 -11.00 18.07 1.46
N PHE A 116 -10.29 16.94 1.36
CA PHE A 116 -10.82 15.74 0.73
C PHE A 116 -11.98 15.18 1.56
N ASN A 117 -13.15 15.03 0.94
CA ASN A 117 -14.35 14.50 1.59
C ASN A 117 -15.26 13.74 0.61
N GLN A 118 -14.70 13.20 -0.47
CA GLN A 118 -15.46 12.44 -1.45
C GLN A 118 -15.85 11.06 -0.90
N ASP A 119 -17.01 10.57 -1.30
CA ASP A 119 -17.50 9.25 -0.93
C ASP A 119 -16.78 8.18 -1.75
N ILE A 120 -15.85 7.49 -1.09
CA ILE A 120 -15.12 6.35 -1.65
C ILE A 120 -15.37 5.09 -0.81
N SER A 121 -16.48 5.04 -0.08
CA SER A 121 -16.88 3.90 0.76
C SER A 121 -17.00 2.59 -0.02
N MET A 122 -17.25 2.68 -1.32
CA MET A 122 -17.40 1.55 -2.25
C MET A 122 -16.07 0.97 -2.77
N TRP A 123 -14.93 1.56 -2.44
CA TRP A 123 -13.63 1.03 -2.86
C TRP A 123 -13.37 -0.37 -2.29
N ASN A 124 -12.87 -1.27 -3.13
CA ASN A 124 -12.45 -2.60 -2.72
C ASN A 124 -11.04 -2.54 -2.11
N THR A 125 -10.95 -2.69 -0.79
CA THR A 125 -9.69 -2.65 -0.02
C THR A 125 -9.25 -4.05 0.44
N SER A 126 -9.84 -5.12 -0.09
CA SER A 126 -9.65 -6.49 0.42
C SER A 126 -8.21 -7.01 0.36
N LYS A 127 -7.38 -6.44 -0.52
CA LYS A 127 -5.95 -6.81 -0.69
C LYS A 127 -4.99 -5.91 0.07
N VAL A 128 -5.48 -4.85 0.72
CA VAL A 128 -4.64 -3.92 1.47
C VAL A 128 -4.24 -4.59 2.79
N ALA A 129 -2.95 -4.95 2.92
CA ALA A 129 -2.45 -5.71 4.06
C ALA A 129 -2.30 -4.81 5.31
N ASN A 130 -2.98 -5.16 6.41
CA ASN A 130 -2.85 -4.48 7.69
C ASN A 130 -1.52 -4.82 8.38
N LYS A 131 -0.42 -4.22 7.92
CA LYS A 131 0.86 -4.29 8.66
C LYS A 131 0.98 -3.18 9.70
N TYR A 132 0.32 -2.06 9.44
CA TYR A 132 0.07 -0.91 10.30
C TYR A 132 -1.34 -0.47 9.94
N ASN A 133 -2.18 0.01 10.88
CA ASN A 133 -3.53 0.48 10.54
C ASN A 133 -3.45 1.33 9.26
N GLN A 134 -4.04 0.84 8.16
CA GLN A 134 -3.98 1.49 6.84
C GLN A 134 -4.86 2.72 6.93
N ASP A 135 -4.31 3.74 7.58
CA ASP A 135 -4.96 5.00 7.82
C ASP A 135 -4.60 5.91 6.67
N ILE A 136 -5.48 5.94 5.68
CA ILE A 136 -5.28 6.74 4.48
C ILE A 136 -5.53 8.22 4.73
N GLY A 137 -6.15 8.61 5.86
CA GLY A 137 -6.63 9.98 6.12
C GLY A 137 -6.37 10.47 7.54
N TYR A 138 -5.39 9.90 8.25
CA TYR A 138 -4.94 10.40 9.55
C TYR A 138 -4.72 11.91 9.41
N VAL A 139 -5.34 12.71 10.29
CA VAL A 139 -5.37 14.20 10.29
C VAL A 139 -6.28 14.92 9.30
N ASN A 140 -7.26 14.27 8.65
CA ASN A 140 -8.34 14.97 7.96
C ASN A 140 -9.61 15.04 8.83
N PRO A 141 -9.86 16.16 9.55
CA PRO A 141 -11.05 16.31 10.41
C PRO A 141 -12.35 16.49 9.62
N ASN A 142 -12.27 16.83 8.33
CA ASN A 142 -13.45 17.14 7.50
C ASN A 142 -13.99 15.91 6.76
N TRP A 143 -13.23 14.82 6.70
CA TRP A 143 -13.65 13.61 6.01
C TRP A 143 -14.64 12.80 6.84
N LYS A 144 -15.88 12.78 6.35
CA LYS A 144 -16.98 12.07 6.99
C LYS A 144 -16.70 10.57 7.12
N PRO A 145 -16.94 9.94 8.27
CA PRO A 145 -16.70 8.51 8.47
C PRO A 145 -17.40 7.60 7.44
N GLU A 146 -18.63 7.94 7.04
CA GLU A 146 -19.42 7.20 6.07
C GLU A 146 -18.86 7.23 4.64
N HIS A 147 -18.04 8.23 4.31
CA HIS A 147 -17.38 8.36 3.02
C HIS A 147 -16.06 7.57 2.95
N LYS A 148 -15.58 7.03 4.08
CA LYS A 148 -14.29 6.33 4.17
C LYS A 148 -14.41 4.87 3.72
N PRO A 149 -13.40 4.32 3.04
CA PRO A 149 -13.40 2.92 2.66
C PRO A 149 -13.19 2.01 3.87
N ILE A 150 -13.77 0.81 3.82
CA ILE A 150 -13.73 -0.13 4.94
C ILE A 150 -12.51 -1.04 4.83
N PHE A 151 -11.51 -0.87 5.69
CA PHE A 151 -10.35 -1.76 5.73
C PHE A 151 -10.63 -3.01 6.58
N LYS A 152 -10.68 -4.18 5.94
CA LYS A 152 -10.85 -5.45 6.66
C LYS A 152 -9.59 -5.79 7.44
N LYS A 153 -9.68 -5.81 8.77
CA LYS A 153 -8.61 -6.34 9.61
C LYS A 153 -8.38 -7.82 9.30
N GLN A 154 -7.13 -8.21 9.03
CA GLN A 154 -6.78 -9.62 9.02
C GLN A 154 -7.15 -10.22 10.38
N LYS A 155 -8.08 -11.19 10.37
CA LYS A 155 -8.48 -11.90 11.57
C LYS A 155 -7.31 -12.80 11.98
N ILE A 156 -6.66 -12.47 13.09
CA ILE A 156 -5.66 -13.34 13.71
C ILE A 156 -6.33 -14.69 13.99
N SER A 157 -5.84 -15.76 13.34
CA SER A 157 -6.37 -17.10 13.55
C SER A 157 -5.69 -17.73 14.76
N TRP A 158 -6.29 -17.57 15.93
CA TRP A 158 -5.85 -18.22 17.16
C TRP A 158 -5.82 -19.75 17.05
N LYS A 159 -6.67 -20.34 16.18
CA LYS A 159 -6.58 -21.77 15.84
C LYS A 159 -5.25 -22.14 15.18
N LYS A 160 -4.79 -21.35 14.20
CA LYS A 160 -3.47 -21.58 13.55
C LYS A 160 -2.32 -21.39 14.55
N ILE A 161 -2.41 -20.34 15.37
CA ILE A 161 -1.41 -20.05 16.41
C ILE A 161 -1.36 -21.19 17.45
N MET A 162 -2.50 -21.64 17.96
CA MET A 162 -2.58 -22.75 18.89
C MET A 162 -2.00 -24.06 18.33
N ILE A 163 -2.28 -24.39 17.06
CA ILE A 163 -1.72 -25.60 16.43
C ILE A 163 -0.19 -25.54 16.40
N VAL A 164 0.39 -24.39 16.04
CA VAL A 164 1.85 -24.22 16.04
C VAL A 164 2.43 -24.32 17.46
N PHE A 165 1.76 -23.75 18.47
CA PHE A 165 2.17 -23.92 19.86
C PHE A 165 2.11 -25.38 20.32
N LEU A 166 1.02 -26.10 20.02
CA LEU A 166 0.86 -27.51 20.37
C LEU A 166 1.93 -28.39 19.72
N ILE A 167 2.23 -28.17 18.44
CA ILE A 167 3.27 -28.91 17.73
C ILE A 167 4.65 -28.70 18.38
N ASN A 168 5.03 -27.44 18.64
CA ASN A 168 6.31 -27.13 19.29
C ASN A 168 6.39 -27.69 20.72
N PHE A 169 5.28 -27.66 21.46
CA PHE A 169 5.19 -28.21 22.81
C PHE A 169 5.39 -29.74 22.82
N VAL A 170 4.80 -30.46 21.87
CA VAL A 170 4.98 -31.91 21.72
C VAL A 170 6.43 -32.25 21.40
N PHE A 171 7.07 -31.52 20.47
CA PHE A 171 8.48 -31.75 20.14
C PHE A 171 9.41 -31.54 21.34
N TRP A 172 9.15 -30.52 22.17
CA TRP A 172 9.91 -30.26 23.39
C TRP A 172 9.79 -31.40 24.41
N PHE A 173 8.57 -31.95 24.58
CA PHE A 173 8.33 -33.10 25.45
C PHE A 173 9.04 -34.37 24.98
N VAL A 174 8.97 -34.64 23.67
CA VAL A 174 9.66 -35.80 23.06
C VAL A 174 11.17 -35.67 23.26
N TYR A 175 11.74 -34.49 23.04
CA TYR A 175 13.16 -34.23 23.27
C TYR A 175 13.57 -34.44 24.73
N LEU A 176 12.82 -33.89 25.68
CA LEU A 176 13.04 -34.08 27.13
C LEU A 176 13.00 -35.56 27.53
N TYR A 177 12.04 -36.31 27.00
CA TYR A 177 11.92 -37.74 27.25
C TYR A 177 13.16 -38.50 26.78
N PHE A 178 13.63 -38.26 25.55
CA PHE A 178 14.83 -38.89 25.03
C PHE A 178 16.11 -38.47 25.77
N ALA A 179 16.21 -37.19 26.15
CA ALA A 179 17.34 -36.70 26.95
C ALA A 179 17.40 -37.36 28.34
N ALA A 180 16.26 -37.47 29.02
CA ALA A 180 16.16 -38.14 30.32
C ALA A 180 16.47 -39.64 30.22
N TYR A 181 15.96 -40.31 29.17
CA TYR A 181 16.23 -41.72 28.91
C TYR A 181 17.71 -41.99 28.64
N ALA A 182 18.37 -41.14 27.85
CA ALA A 182 19.80 -41.23 27.57
C ALA A 182 20.63 -41.05 28.85
N ALA A 183 20.30 -40.04 29.67
CA ALA A 183 20.98 -39.80 30.95
C ALA A 183 20.85 -41.00 31.90
N PHE A 184 19.65 -41.57 32.03
CA PHE A 184 19.43 -42.76 32.85
C PHE A 184 20.23 -43.98 32.36
N SER A 185 20.29 -44.18 31.04
CA SER A 185 21.03 -45.29 30.44
C SER A 185 22.54 -45.20 30.68
N ILE A 186 23.10 -43.98 30.59
CA ILE A 186 24.51 -43.71 30.90
C ILE A 186 24.82 -44.00 32.37
N VAL A 187 23.98 -43.54 33.29
CA VAL A 187 24.16 -43.80 34.73
C VAL A 187 24.09 -45.31 35.02
N LYS A 188 23.11 -46.02 34.44
CA LYS A 188 22.98 -47.47 34.62
C LYS A 188 24.21 -48.22 34.09
N ALA A 189 24.76 -47.81 32.95
CA ALA A 189 25.98 -48.42 32.40
C ALA A 189 27.19 -48.22 33.32
N ALA A 190 27.34 -47.05 33.94
CA ALA A 190 28.45 -46.75 34.85
C ALA A 190 28.42 -47.51 36.19
N PHE A 191 27.24 -47.96 36.64
CA PHE A 191 27.12 -48.77 37.87
C PHE A 191 27.26 -50.28 37.63
N LEU A 192 27.23 -50.72 36.37
CA LEU A 192 27.34 -52.14 35.99
C LEU A 192 28.73 -52.52 35.42
N SER A 193 29.64 -51.55 35.30
CA SER A 193 31.05 -51.70 34.91
C SER A 193 31.98 -51.65 36.12
#